data_AF-A0A3Q0E3F1-F1
#
_entry.id   AF-A0A3Q0E3F1-F1
#
_cell.length_a   1.000
_cell.length_b   1.000
_cell.length_c   1.000
_cell.angle_alpha   90.00
_cell.angle_beta   90.00
_cell.angle_gamma   90.00
#
_symmetry.space_group_name_H-M   'P 1'
#
loop_
_entity.id
_entity.type
_entity.pdbx_description
1 polymer ?
#
loop_
_entity_poly.entity_id
_entity_poly.type
_entity_poly.pdbx_seq_one_letter_code
_entity_poly.pdbx_strand_id
1 'polypeptide(L)'
;VPAPSLPPFVCPDLEEQSPTWAVVLPEGCARAGDVVRFWVDRCGRLFVKVNAGLPLLLRKGVLMGAPLWAVMDVYGTTKAIELLDPTASGLPTTVPCVLSDEAVSEPEAPPGKECAICFHHAANTCLIPCGHTLFCSSCAWQVFKDTAKCPVCRWQIEAVAPTQGPPALRTEGGS
;
A
#
# COMPACT_ATOMS: atom_id res chain seq x y z
N VAL A 1 10.40 -25.96 8.08
CA VAL A 1 11.37 -25.31 9.00
C VAL A 1 10.57 -24.69 10.12
N PRO A 2 10.91 -24.87 11.40
CA PRO A 2 10.29 -24.10 12.49
C PRO A 2 10.58 -22.61 12.26
N ALA A 3 9.60 -21.73 12.48
CA ALA A 3 9.93 -20.31 12.61
C ALA A 3 10.77 -20.14 13.88
N PRO A 4 11.89 -19.40 13.85
CA PRO A 4 12.57 -19.02 15.09
C PRO A 4 11.60 -18.20 15.95
N SER A 5 11.64 -18.39 17.26
CA SER A 5 10.93 -17.53 18.22
C SER A 5 11.39 -16.09 18.04
N LEU A 6 10.45 -15.14 18.04
CA LEU A 6 10.77 -13.72 17.95
C LEU A 6 11.77 -13.33 19.07
N PRO A 7 12.83 -12.57 18.74
CA PRO A 7 13.76 -12.06 19.74
C PRO A 7 13.08 -11.03 20.66
N PRO A 8 13.65 -10.72 21.84
CA PRO A 8 13.04 -9.82 22.81
C PRO A 8 12.98 -8.36 22.35
N PHE A 9 13.82 -7.95 21.39
CA PHE A 9 13.85 -6.60 20.84
C PHE A 9 13.92 -6.63 19.31
N VAL A 10 13.27 -5.68 18.63
CA VAL A 10 13.39 -5.54 17.17
C VAL A 10 14.74 -4.93 16.76
N CYS A 11 15.39 -4.15 17.63
CA CYS A 11 16.72 -3.60 17.39
C CYS A 11 17.59 -3.78 18.66
N PRO A 12 18.80 -4.35 18.56
CA PRO A 12 19.48 -4.81 17.34
C PRO A 12 19.01 -6.20 16.85
N ASP A 13 18.48 -7.03 17.74
CA ASP A 13 18.44 -8.49 17.58
C ASP A 13 17.77 -8.99 16.28
N LEU A 14 16.63 -8.40 15.88
CA LEU A 14 15.90 -8.84 14.68
C LEU A 14 16.56 -8.35 13.38
N GLU A 15 17.28 -7.24 13.39
CA GLU A 15 18.07 -6.77 12.23
C GLU A 15 19.32 -7.61 11.99
N GLU A 16 19.96 -8.11 13.05
CA GLU A 16 21.15 -8.95 12.92
C GLU A 16 20.80 -10.39 12.51
N GLN A 17 19.64 -10.91 12.94
CA GLN A 17 19.21 -12.29 12.67
C GLN A 17 18.43 -12.48 11.36
N SER A 18 18.00 -11.39 10.69
CA SER A 18 17.09 -11.49 9.54
C SER A 18 17.20 -10.29 8.58
N PRO A 19 16.74 -10.38 7.32
CA PRO A 19 16.62 -9.23 6.42
C PRO A 19 15.42 -8.33 6.82
N THR A 20 15.41 -7.87 8.07
CA THR A 20 14.45 -6.91 8.61
C THR A 20 15.12 -5.56 8.76
N TRP A 21 14.41 -4.48 8.43
CA TRP A 21 14.88 -3.11 8.59
C TRP A 21 13.94 -2.38 9.54
N ALA A 22 14.38 -2.13 10.77
CA ALA A 22 13.67 -1.26 11.69
C ALA A 22 14.29 0.15 11.68
N VAL A 23 13.71 1.05 12.46
CA VAL A 23 14.30 2.30 12.95
C VAL A 23 13.47 2.71 14.18
N VAL A 24 14.11 3.28 15.19
CA VAL A 24 13.44 3.92 16.32
C VAL A 24 12.72 5.19 15.82
N LEU A 25 11.43 5.33 16.12
CA LEU A 25 10.69 6.57 15.82
C LEU A 25 11.33 7.76 16.56
N PRO A 26 11.48 8.94 15.93
CA PRO A 26 12.09 10.09 16.59
C PRO A 26 11.36 10.51 17.88
N GLU A 27 12.09 11.13 18.80
CA GLU A 27 11.54 11.57 20.08
C GLU A 27 10.31 12.48 19.90
N GLY A 28 9.25 12.20 20.67
CA GLY A 28 7.99 12.95 20.58
C GLY A 28 7.05 12.54 19.43
N CYS A 29 7.40 11.56 18.58
CA CYS A 29 6.54 11.07 17.49
C CYS A 29 5.50 10.00 17.88
N ALA A 30 5.41 9.63 19.16
CA ALA A 30 4.58 8.54 19.67
C ALA A 30 3.82 8.95 20.95
N ARG A 31 3.11 10.08 20.90
CA ARG A 31 2.23 10.56 21.98
C ARG A 31 0.82 9.99 21.78
N ALA A 32 0.03 9.94 22.85
CA ALA A 32 -1.36 9.51 22.76
C ALA A 32 -2.15 10.41 21.80
N GLY A 33 -2.70 9.83 20.72
CA GLY A 33 -3.39 10.54 19.65
C GLY A 33 -2.54 10.85 18.41
N ASP A 34 -1.24 10.55 18.40
CA ASP A 34 -0.41 10.70 17.20
C ASP A 34 -0.70 9.62 16.15
N VAL A 35 -1.06 10.03 14.94
CA VAL A 35 -1.26 9.15 13.78
C VAL A 35 0.06 9.01 13.01
N VAL A 36 0.78 7.93 13.27
CA VAL A 36 2.00 7.55 12.56
C VAL A 36 1.65 6.79 11.28
N ARG A 37 2.07 7.31 10.11
CA ARG A 37 2.01 6.61 8.82
C ARG A 37 3.42 6.35 8.32
N PHE A 38 3.74 5.14 7.86
CA PHE A 38 5.02 4.81 7.26
C PHE A 38 4.83 4.04 5.96
N TRP A 39 5.79 4.15 5.04
CA TRP A 39 5.77 3.46 3.74
C TRP A 39 7.19 3.31 3.19
N VAL A 40 7.38 2.35 2.29
CA VAL A 40 8.63 2.17 1.55
C VAL A 40 8.39 2.50 0.08
N ASP A 41 9.27 3.29 -0.53
CA ASP A 41 9.19 3.58 -1.96
C ASP A 41 9.86 2.52 -2.84
N ARG A 42 9.61 2.58 -4.15
CA ARG A 42 10.23 1.70 -5.17
C ARG A 42 11.76 1.71 -5.21
N CYS A 43 12.43 2.63 -4.51
CA CYS A 43 13.88 2.73 -4.41
C CYS A 43 14.41 2.16 -3.07
N GLY A 44 13.57 1.44 -2.31
CA GLY A 44 13.95 0.87 -1.01
C GLY A 44 14.16 1.91 0.07
N ARG A 45 13.46 3.06 0.00
CA ARG A 45 13.55 4.15 0.99
C ARG A 45 12.33 4.12 1.91
N LEU A 46 12.58 3.90 3.21
CA LEU A 46 11.56 3.91 4.26
C LEU A 46 11.31 5.34 4.75
N PHE A 47 10.05 5.77 4.69
CA PHE A 47 9.59 7.08 5.16
C PHE A 47 8.60 6.93 6.31
N VAL A 48 8.51 7.95 7.16
CA VAL A 48 7.43 8.12 8.15
C VAL A 48 6.87 9.54 8.10
N LYS A 49 5.58 9.70 8.40
CA LYS A 49 4.90 10.97 8.62
C LYS A 49 4.02 10.84 9.87
N VAL A 50 4.17 11.77 10.79
CA VAL A 50 3.33 11.88 11.99
C VAL A 50 2.29 12.97 11.77
N ASN A 51 1.01 12.66 12.02
CA ASN A 51 -0.12 13.58 11.87
C ASN A 51 -0.15 14.24 10.49
N ALA A 52 -0.21 15.58 10.46
CA ALA A 52 -0.16 16.40 9.23
C ALA A 52 1.27 16.77 8.80
N GLY A 53 2.32 16.37 9.54
CA GLY A 53 3.70 16.83 9.38
C GLY A 53 4.39 16.44 8.06
N LEU A 54 5.64 16.87 7.89
CA LEU A 54 6.45 16.51 6.73
C LEU A 54 6.89 15.03 6.79
N PRO A 55 6.95 14.32 5.64
CA PRO A 55 7.60 13.02 5.56
C PRO A 55 9.09 13.09 5.92
N LEU A 56 9.50 12.25 6.87
CA LEU A 56 10.89 12.05 7.27
C LEU A 56 11.42 10.77 6.63
N LEU A 57 12.63 10.81 6.07
CA LEU A 57 13.33 9.62 5.57
C LEU A 57 13.99 8.92 6.76
N LEU A 58 13.58 7.68 7.05
CA LEU A 58 14.16 6.87 8.12
C LEU A 58 15.35 6.04 7.65
N ARG A 59 15.24 5.36 6.51
CA ARG A 59 16.28 4.43 6.02
C ARG A 59 16.30 4.31 4.51
N LYS A 60 17.42 3.85 3.95
CA LYS A 60 17.60 3.47 2.54
C LYS A 60 18.11 2.03 2.47
N GLY A 61 17.82 1.31 1.39
CA GLY A 61 18.33 -0.04 1.15
C GLY A 61 17.41 -1.19 1.56
N VAL A 62 16.10 -0.93 1.76
CA VAL A 62 15.09 -1.99 1.89
C VAL A 62 15.02 -2.79 0.58
N LEU A 63 15.11 -4.12 0.66
CA LEU A 63 15.13 -4.98 -0.52
C LEU A 63 13.72 -5.21 -1.07
N MET A 64 13.36 -4.51 -2.15
CA MET A 64 12.05 -4.59 -2.80
C MET A 64 11.79 -5.89 -3.60
N GLY A 65 12.69 -6.87 -3.55
CA GLY A 65 12.64 -8.11 -4.35
C GLY A 65 11.72 -9.20 -3.79
N ALA A 66 11.03 -8.95 -2.68
CA ALA A 66 10.13 -9.89 -2.01
C ALA A 66 8.97 -9.13 -1.33
N PRO A 67 7.86 -9.81 -0.95
CA PRO A 67 6.79 -9.20 -0.17
C PRO A 67 7.32 -8.64 1.15
N LEU A 68 7.12 -7.33 1.38
CA LEU A 68 7.49 -6.67 2.63
C LEU A 68 6.43 -6.90 3.71
N TRP A 69 6.88 -7.00 4.96
CA TRP A 69 6.02 -7.06 6.14
C TRP A 69 6.30 -5.85 7.02
N ALA A 70 5.24 -5.28 7.60
CA ALA A 70 5.36 -4.26 8.63
C ALA A 70 5.70 -4.93 9.98
N VAL A 71 6.73 -4.42 10.65
CA VAL A 71 7.08 -4.76 12.04
C VAL A 71 7.10 -3.46 12.85
N MET A 72 6.46 -3.45 14.01
CA MET A 72 6.44 -2.30 14.90
C MET A 72 6.61 -2.76 16.34
N ASP A 73 7.70 -2.31 16.97
CA ASP A 73 8.02 -2.62 18.37
C ASP A 73 7.29 -1.64 19.29
N VAL A 74 6.61 -2.16 20.32
CA VAL A 74 5.78 -1.36 21.24
C VAL A 74 6.40 -1.40 22.63
N TYR A 75 7.31 -0.45 22.85
CA TYR A 75 8.11 -0.36 24.07
C TYR A 75 8.09 1.05 24.69
N GLY A 76 8.66 1.16 25.90
CA GLY A 76 8.85 2.43 26.60
C GLY A 76 7.53 3.05 27.08
N THR A 77 7.22 4.26 26.61
CA THR A 77 6.02 5.01 26.99
C THR A 77 4.75 4.56 26.24
N THR A 78 4.90 3.84 25.13
CA THR A 78 3.78 3.39 24.29
C THR A 78 3.19 2.11 24.86
N LYS A 79 1.90 2.14 25.26
CA LYS A 79 1.21 0.96 25.86
C LYS A 79 0.38 0.16 24.87
N ALA A 80 -0.06 0.80 23.79
CA ALA A 80 -0.92 0.22 22.76
C ALA A 80 -0.77 1.02 21.48
N ILE A 81 -1.11 0.39 20.36
CA ILE A 81 -1.21 0.99 19.02
C ILE A 81 -2.54 0.54 18.40
N GLU A 82 -3.11 1.37 17.54
CA GLU A 82 -4.31 1.06 16.76
C GLU A 82 -3.95 1.12 15.27
N LEU A 83 -4.33 0.10 14.51
CA LEU A 83 -4.10 0.07 13.06
C LEU A 83 -5.30 0.75 12.38
N LEU A 84 -5.06 1.93 11.81
CA LEU A 84 -6.09 2.69 11.11
C LEU A 84 -6.18 2.26 9.64
N ASP A 85 -7.40 1.97 9.18
CA ASP A 85 -7.66 1.65 7.77
C ASP A 85 -7.31 2.83 6.85
N PRO A 86 -6.58 2.64 5.73
CA PRO A 86 -6.22 3.71 4.80
C PRO A 86 -7.43 4.48 4.23
N THR A 87 -8.56 3.79 4.08
CA THR A 87 -9.82 4.35 3.57
C THR A 87 -10.61 5.13 4.63
N ALA A 88 -10.31 4.93 5.92
CA ALA A 88 -11.10 5.46 7.02
C ALA A 88 -10.75 6.90 7.44
N SER A 89 -9.93 7.63 6.67
CA SER A 89 -9.63 9.05 6.94
C SER A 89 -10.75 10.02 6.55
N GLY A 90 -12.02 9.58 6.67
CA GLY A 90 -13.21 10.42 6.78
C GLY A 90 -13.57 10.61 8.27
N LEU A 91 -13.65 11.86 8.70
CA LEU A 91 -13.82 12.30 10.10
C LEU A 91 -15.31 12.22 10.55
N PRO A 92 -15.66 12.22 11.85
CA PRO A 92 -15.21 11.40 12.99
C PRO A 92 -16.41 10.70 13.73
N THR A 93 -16.12 10.14 14.91
CA THR A 93 -17.06 9.96 16.05
C THR A 93 -18.04 8.77 16.04
N THR A 94 -17.92 8.00 17.13
CA THR A 94 -18.78 6.92 17.64
C THR A 94 -20.28 7.00 17.34
N VAL A 95 -20.84 5.97 16.70
CA VAL A 95 -21.70 4.91 17.31
C VAL A 95 -21.82 3.70 16.36
N PRO A 96 -22.22 2.50 16.84
CA PRO A 96 -22.35 1.31 15.98
C PRO A 96 -23.47 1.41 14.93
N CYS A 97 -23.30 0.69 13.82
CA CYS A 97 -24.15 0.76 12.64
C CYS A 97 -25.59 0.30 12.88
N VAL A 98 -26.55 1.05 12.33
CA VAL A 98 -27.89 0.54 11.97
C VAL A 98 -28.07 0.75 10.47
N LEU A 99 -28.44 -0.31 9.76
CA LEU A 99 -28.60 -0.34 8.31
C LEU A 99 -29.87 0.39 7.86
N SER A 100 -29.77 1.25 6.85
CA SER A 100 -30.85 1.67 5.94
C SER A 100 -30.24 2.14 4.62
N ASP A 101 -31.01 2.04 3.54
CA ASP A 101 -30.61 2.24 2.13
C ASP A 101 -31.10 3.61 1.59
N GLU A 102 -31.13 3.75 0.26
CA GLU A 102 -31.73 4.80 -0.59
C GLU A 102 -30.79 5.89 -1.15
N ALA A 103 -30.89 6.11 -2.47
CA ALA A 103 -30.05 6.96 -3.33
C ALA A 103 -30.83 8.19 -3.86
N VAL A 104 -30.29 9.18 -4.60
CA VAL A 104 -29.06 9.33 -5.42
C VAL A 104 -28.42 10.71 -5.09
N SER A 105 -27.65 11.52 -5.83
CA SER A 105 -27.03 11.70 -7.19
C SER A 105 -26.19 13.01 -7.11
N GLU A 106 -25.27 13.44 -7.98
CA GLU A 106 -24.44 13.00 -9.14
C GLU A 106 -23.55 14.22 -9.51
N PRO A 107 -22.50 14.17 -10.37
CA PRO A 107 -21.76 13.03 -10.90
C PRO A 107 -20.23 13.13 -10.68
N GLU A 108 -19.56 12.03 -10.34
CA GLU A 108 -18.10 11.89 -10.47
C GLU A 108 -17.78 10.57 -11.17
N ALA A 109 -16.77 10.57 -12.05
CA ALA A 109 -16.45 9.41 -12.89
C ALA A 109 -16.14 8.17 -12.03
N PRO A 110 -16.56 6.96 -12.45
CA PRO A 110 -16.37 5.75 -11.64
C PRO A 110 -14.89 5.59 -11.29
N PRO A 111 -14.54 5.50 -9.98
CA PRO A 111 -13.14 5.57 -9.55
C PRO A 111 -12.36 4.41 -10.15
N GLY A 112 -11.54 4.72 -11.15
CA GLY A 112 -10.71 3.77 -11.87
C GLY A 112 -9.71 3.16 -10.91
N LYS A 113 -10.05 1.95 -10.41
CA LYS A 113 -9.37 1.25 -9.30
C LYS A 113 -7.87 1.46 -9.37
N GLU A 114 -7.24 1.85 -8.27
CA GLU A 114 -5.79 2.07 -8.27
C GLU A 114 -5.03 0.75 -8.41
N CYS A 115 -3.81 0.81 -8.96
CA CYS A 115 -2.97 -0.37 -9.08
C CYS A 115 -2.52 -0.88 -7.71
N ALA A 116 -2.96 -2.09 -7.35
CA ALA A 116 -2.71 -2.76 -6.08
C ALA A 116 -1.24 -3.18 -5.82
N ILE A 117 -0.30 -2.73 -6.67
CA ILE A 117 1.16 -2.91 -6.50
C ILE A 117 1.84 -1.58 -6.20
N CYS A 118 1.38 -0.45 -6.77
CA CYS A 118 2.09 0.82 -6.69
C CYS A 118 1.28 1.99 -6.12
N PHE A 119 -0.05 1.87 -5.97
CA PHE A 119 -0.92 2.87 -5.34
C PHE A 119 -0.68 4.31 -5.84
N HIS A 120 -0.49 4.44 -7.16
CA HIS A 120 -0.06 5.69 -7.81
C HIS A 120 -0.58 5.85 -9.26
N HIS A 121 -0.84 4.74 -9.94
CA HIS A 121 -1.40 4.74 -11.30
C HIS A 121 -2.70 3.95 -11.32
N ALA A 122 -3.68 4.42 -12.09
CA ALA A 122 -4.92 3.69 -12.34
C ALA A 122 -4.64 2.30 -12.89
N ALA A 123 -5.39 1.31 -12.42
CA ALA A 123 -5.35 -0.05 -12.89
C ALA A 123 -6.03 -0.10 -14.27
N ASN A 124 -5.20 -0.22 -15.29
CA ASN A 124 -5.57 -0.07 -16.70
C ASN A 124 -5.11 -1.26 -17.55
N THR A 125 -4.77 -2.38 -16.92
CA THR A 125 -4.12 -3.53 -17.56
C THR A 125 -4.61 -4.85 -16.99
N CYS A 126 -4.94 -5.77 -17.89
CA CYS A 126 -5.42 -7.12 -17.66
C CYS A 126 -4.30 -8.16 -17.87
N LEU A 127 -4.30 -9.21 -17.05
CA LEU A 127 -3.43 -10.37 -17.18
C LEU A 127 -4.17 -11.54 -17.83
N ILE A 128 -3.76 -11.94 -19.03
CA ILE A 128 -4.34 -13.04 -19.81
C ILE A 128 -3.64 -14.35 -19.43
N PRO A 129 -4.35 -15.49 -19.28
CA PRO A 129 -5.79 -15.70 -19.48
C PRO A 129 -6.66 -15.37 -18.27
N CYS A 130 -6.07 -15.08 -17.10
CA CYS A 130 -6.79 -15.06 -15.83
C CYS A 130 -7.73 -13.86 -15.58
N GLY A 131 -7.80 -12.88 -16.46
CA GLY A 131 -8.78 -11.78 -16.43
C GLY A 131 -8.58 -10.72 -15.33
N HIS A 132 -7.49 -10.77 -14.56
CA HIS A 132 -7.30 -9.88 -13.42
C HIS A 132 -6.78 -8.50 -13.85
N THR A 133 -7.51 -7.45 -13.46
CA THR A 133 -7.35 -6.07 -13.95
C THR A 133 -6.79 -5.08 -12.93
N LEU A 134 -6.34 -5.52 -11.75
CA LEU A 134 -5.92 -4.67 -10.62
C LEU A 134 -4.53 -4.01 -10.77
N PHE A 135 -4.02 -3.90 -12.00
CA PHE A 135 -2.65 -3.52 -12.31
C PHE A 135 -2.57 -2.37 -13.32
N CYS A 136 -1.64 -1.45 -13.11
CA CYS A 136 -1.21 -0.52 -14.14
C CYS A 136 -0.20 -1.20 -15.08
N SER A 137 -0.05 -0.69 -16.29
CA SER A 137 0.77 -1.29 -17.34
C SER A 137 2.23 -1.55 -16.94
N SER A 138 2.87 -0.62 -16.21
CA SER A 138 4.26 -0.78 -15.76
C SER A 138 4.40 -1.93 -14.76
N CYS A 139 3.54 -2.02 -13.74
CA CYS A 139 3.58 -3.11 -12.76
C CYS A 139 3.18 -4.46 -13.36
N ALA A 140 2.21 -4.49 -14.28
CA ALA A 140 1.83 -5.71 -14.99
C ALA A 140 2.98 -6.27 -15.84
N TRP A 141 3.70 -5.41 -16.58
CA TRP A 141 4.87 -5.81 -17.36
C TRP A 141 6.06 -6.21 -16.48
N GLN A 142 6.21 -5.62 -15.29
CA GLN A 142 7.23 -6.04 -14.32
C GLN A 142 6.96 -7.47 -13.84
N VAL A 143 5.73 -7.75 -13.36
CA VAL A 143 5.32 -9.08 -12.89
C VAL A 143 5.45 -10.15 -13.99
N PHE A 144 5.09 -9.80 -15.24
CA PHE A 144 5.22 -10.69 -16.40
C PHE A 144 6.68 -11.12 -16.65
N LYS A 145 7.64 -10.21 -16.50
CA LYS A 145 9.08 -10.50 -16.65
C LYS A 145 9.65 -11.28 -15.47
N ASP A 146 9.31 -10.87 -14.24
CA ASP A 146 9.99 -11.34 -13.04
C ASP A 146 9.47 -12.70 -12.55
N THR A 147 8.19 -13.01 -12.76
CA THR A 147 7.54 -14.23 -12.24
C THR A 147 6.61 -14.94 -13.21
N ALA A 148 6.12 -14.23 -14.24
CA ALA A 148 5.09 -14.68 -15.16
C ALA A 148 3.83 -15.29 -14.48
N LYS A 149 3.48 -14.85 -13.26
CA LYS A 149 2.33 -15.36 -12.50
C LYS A 149 1.47 -14.23 -11.95
N CYS A 150 0.15 -14.37 -12.06
CA CYS A 150 -0.81 -13.37 -11.58
C CYS A 150 -0.71 -13.20 -10.04
N PRO A 151 -0.54 -11.99 -9.50
CA PRO A 151 -0.42 -11.78 -8.06
C PRO A 151 -1.67 -12.18 -7.26
N VAL A 152 -2.85 -12.18 -7.88
CA VAL A 152 -4.12 -12.53 -7.21
C VAL A 152 -4.34 -14.05 -7.20
N CYS A 153 -4.37 -14.68 -8.38
CA CYS A 153 -4.77 -16.08 -8.53
C CYS A 153 -3.60 -17.05 -8.81
N ARG A 154 -2.36 -16.56 -8.89
CA ARG A 154 -1.11 -17.32 -9.13
C ARG A 154 -1.04 -18.08 -10.47
N TRP A 155 -2.04 -17.95 -11.32
CA TRP A 155 -2.09 -18.50 -12.68
C TRP A 155 -0.96 -17.95 -13.54
N GLN A 156 -0.46 -18.74 -14.49
CA GLN A 156 0.56 -18.29 -15.43
C GLN A 156 0.01 -17.17 -16.33
N ILE A 157 0.82 -16.14 -16.58
CA ILE A 157 0.48 -15.04 -17.47
C ILE A 157 1.03 -15.37 -18.86
N GLU A 158 0.17 -15.36 -19.86
CA GLU A 158 0.52 -15.57 -21.28
C GLU A 158 0.69 -14.23 -22.01
N ALA A 159 -0.13 -13.23 -21.68
CA ALA A 159 -0.05 -11.88 -22.24
C ALA A 159 -0.51 -10.79 -21.26
N VAL A 160 -0.03 -9.57 -21.50
CA VAL A 160 -0.38 -8.35 -20.76
C VAL A 160 -1.11 -7.42 -21.73
N ALA A 161 -2.37 -7.11 -21.47
CA ALA A 161 -3.23 -6.33 -22.38
C ALA A 161 -3.87 -5.13 -21.67
N PRO A 162 -3.91 -3.93 -22.29
CA PRO A 162 -4.60 -2.79 -21.69
C PRO A 162 -6.10 -3.05 -21.60
N THR A 163 -6.72 -2.72 -20.46
CA THR A 163 -8.19 -2.67 -20.35
C THR A 163 -8.67 -1.40 -21.06
N GLN A 164 -9.59 -1.53 -22.00
CA GLN A 164 -10.17 -0.36 -22.66
C GLN A 164 -11.07 0.41 -21.68
N GLY A 165 -10.54 1.52 -21.15
CA GLY A 165 -11.36 2.63 -20.71
C GLY A 165 -12.00 3.34 -21.91
N PRO A 166 -13.01 4.21 -21.70
CA PRO A 166 -13.73 4.85 -22.78
C PRO A 166 -12.82 5.72 -23.67
N PRO A 167 -13.12 5.85 -24.97
CA PRO A 167 -12.35 6.71 -25.85
C PRO A 167 -12.47 8.16 -25.38
N ALA A 168 -11.33 8.82 -25.18
CA ALA A 168 -11.30 10.25 -24.88
C ALA A 168 -11.93 11.01 -26.05
N LEU A 169 -13.10 11.61 -25.80
CA LEU A 169 -13.83 12.37 -26.81
C LEU A 169 -12.96 13.54 -27.27
N ARG A 170 -12.62 13.59 -28.56
CA ARG A 170 -11.82 14.68 -29.11
C ARG A 170 -12.65 15.96 -29.10
N THR A 171 -12.16 16.99 -28.42
CA THR A 171 -12.69 18.35 -28.54
C THR A 171 -12.30 18.91 -29.91
N GLU A 172 -13.16 18.70 -30.91
CA GLU A 172 -13.06 19.44 -32.16
C GLU A 172 -13.57 20.87 -31.93
N GLY A 173 -12.64 21.83 -31.86
CA GLY A 173 -12.94 23.25 -31.78
C GLY A 173 -13.36 23.78 -33.16
N GLY A 174 -14.66 23.81 -33.44
CA GLY A 174 -15.22 24.58 -34.54
C GLY A 174 -15.24 26.08 -34.22
N SER A 175 -14.86 26.90 -35.20
CA SER A 175 -15.06 28.37 -35.22
C SER A 175 -16.23 28.74 -36.12
#